data_AF-A0A820RI89-F1
#
_entry.id   AF-A0A820RI89-F1
#
_cell.length_a   1.000
_cell.length_b   1.000
_cell.length_c   1.000
_cell.angle_alpha   90.00
_cell.angle_beta   90.00
_cell.angle_gamma   90.00
#
_symmetry.space_group_name_H-M   'P 1'
#
loop_
_entity.id
_entity.type
_entity.pdbx_description
1 polymer ?
#
loop_
_entity_poly.entity_id
_entity_poly.type
_entity_poly.pdbx_seq_one_letter_code
_entity_poly.pdbx_strand_id
1 'polypeptide(L)'
;MIDYVEDLPNLKDLLKQREQVLHTIEPKRTRFDPEINEENIIATHADYQLFAVINHHGGSSDVGHYTSTVYDAKSDSWWSYDDTSVNSCTQQRVLKDLAPDAYGVMYIHKDILKLFQPMSNNSMQ
;
A
#
# COMPACT_ATOMS: atom_id res chain seq x y z
N MET A 1 24.57 -16.73 -47.75
CA MET A 1 23.39 -17.17 -46.99
C MET A 1 23.92 -17.76 -45.71
N ILE A 2 23.81 -17.05 -44.59
CA ILE A 2 24.31 -17.52 -43.29
C ILE A 2 23.08 -18.08 -42.57
N ASP A 3 23.08 -19.38 -42.34
CA ASP A 3 22.04 -20.09 -41.59
C ASP A 3 22.20 -19.75 -40.11
N TYR A 4 21.30 -18.92 -39.60
CA TYR A 4 21.20 -18.56 -38.18
C TYR A 4 20.27 -19.56 -37.48
N VAL A 5 20.79 -20.70 -37.03
CA VAL A 5 20.09 -21.54 -36.04
C VAL A 5 21.12 -22.20 -35.11
N GLU A 6 21.70 -21.43 -34.21
CA GLU A 6 22.44 -21.97 -33.06
C GLU A 6 21.66 -21.70 -31.76
N ASP A 7 21.39 -22.81 -31.06
CA ASP A 7 21.17 -22.94 -29.63
C ASP A 7 19.97 -22.24 -28.99
N LEU A 8 18.76 -22.65 -29.39
CA LEU A 8 17.60 -22.52 -28.51
C LEU A 8 17.65 -23.61 -27.41
N PRO A 9 17.61 -23.24 -26.11
CA PRO A 9 17.57 -24.20 -25.02
C PRO A 9 16.39 -25.16 -25.18
N ASN A 10 16.60 -26.45 -24.84
CA ASN A 10 15.56 -27.46 -24.92
C ASN A 10 14.36 -27.03 -24.07
N LEU A 11 13.17 -27.05 -24.66
CA LEU A 11 11.91 -26.65 -24.02
C LEU A 11 11.70 -27.35 -22.66
N LYS A 12 12.15 -28.59 -22.51
CA LYS A 12 12.05 -29.34 -21.25
C LYS A 12 12.90 -28.73 -20.14
N ASP A 13 14.09 -28.22 -20.47
CA ASP A 13 14.99 -27.62 -19.51
C ASP A 13 14.46 -26.25 -19.05
N LEU A 14 13.87 -25.49 -19.98
CA LEU A 14 13.19 -24.23 -19.67
C LEU A 14 11.97 -24.44 -18.78
N LEU A 15 11.17 -25.48 -19.03
CA LEU A 15 10.02 -25.79 -18.18
C LEU A 15 10.45 -26.21 -16.77
N LYS A 16 11.53 -26.99 -16.67
CA LYS A 16 12.08 -27.42 -15.37
C LYS A 16 12.68 -26.25 -14.57
N GLN A 17 13.40 -25.34 -15.24
CA GLN A 17 13.87 -24.11 -14.62
C GLN A 17 12.70 -23.23 -14.16
N ARG A 18 11.65 -23.09 -14.98
CA ARG A 18 10.44 -22.34 -14.60
C ARG A 18 9.77 -22.94 -13.36
N GLU A 19 9.61 -24.25 -13.26
CA GLU A 19 9.01 -24.90 -12.09
C GLU A 19 9.83 -24.67 -10.81
N GLN A 20 11.16 -24.75 -10.89
CA GLN A 20 12.04 -24.48 -9.75
C GLN A 20 12.00 -23.01 -9.30
N VAL A 21 11.97 -22.10 -10.26
CA VAL A 21 11.83 -20.66 -10.00
C VAL A 21 10.46 -20.35 -9.40
N LEU A 22 9.37 -20.95 -9.91
CA LEU A 22 8.03 -20.81 -9.33
C LEU A 22 7.97 -21.29 -7.88
N HIS A 23 8.62 -22.41 -7.55
CA HIS A 23 8.66 -22.92 -6.17
C HIS A 23 9.47 -22.03 -5.20
N THR A 24 10.33 -21.15 -5.74
CA THR A 24 11.12 -20.19 -4.96
C THR A 24 10.45 -18.81 -4.89
N ILE A 25 9.61 -18.47 -5.90
CA ILE A 25 8.94 -17.18 -6.05
C ILE A 25 7.49 -17.20 -5.53
N GLU A 26 6.88 -18.38 -5.29
CA GLU A 26 5.69 -18.45 -4.44
C GLU A 26 6.05 -17.73 -3.14
N PRO A 27 5.51 -16.52 -2.87
CA PRO A 27 5.69 -15.95 -1.55
C PRO A 27 5.18 -17.03 -0.61
N LYS A 28 5.85 -17.23 0.52
CA LYS A 28 5.13 -17.77 1.68
C LYS A 28 3.97 -16.81 1.87
N ARG A 29 2.83 -17.10 1.23
CA ARG A 29 1.51 -16.72 1.68
C ARG A 29 1.44 -17.43 3.01
N THR A 30 2.04 -16.82 4.02
CA THR A 30 1.59 -16.98 5.39
C THR A 30 0.12 -16.67 5.27
N ARG A 31 -0.64 -17.77 5.24
CA ARG A 31 -2.08 -17.80 5.42
C ARG A 31 -2.41 -16.71 6.40
N PHE A 32 -3.44 -15.93 6.08
CA PHE A 32 -4.25 -15.34 7.14
C PHE A 32 -4.51 -16.46 8.16
N ASP A 33 -3.82 -16.41 9.30
CA ASP A 33 -4.00 -17.39 10.36
C ASP A 33 -5.45 -17.21 10.84
N PRO A 34 -6.30 -18.24 10.74
CA PRO A 34 -7.75 -18.11 10.89
C PRO A 34 -8.19 -18.01 12.36
N GLU A 35 -7.37 -17.44 13.24
CA GLU A 35 -7.72 -17.24 14.64
C GLU A 35 -7.13 -15.92 15.15
N ILE A 36 -7.71 -14.81 14.67
CA ILE A 36 -7.45 -13.50 15.25
C ILE A 36 -8.19 -13.46 16.60
N ASN A 37 -7.49 -13.83 17.68
CA ASN A 37 -7.91 -13.42 19.01
C ASN A 37 -7.49 -11.95 19.22
N GLU A 38 -8.32 -11.16 19.88
CA GLU A 38 -8.05 -9.73 20.14
C GLU A 38 -6.76 -9.52 20.96
N GLU A 39 -6.27 -10.58 21.59
CA GLU A 39 -5.14 -10.62 22.51
C GLU A 39 -3.78 -10.84 21.80
N ASN A 40 -3.75 -11.48 20.62
CA ASN A 40 -2.53 -11.66 19.81
C ASN A 40 -2.35 -10.59 18.73
N ILE A 41 -3.13 -9.50 18.76
CA ILE A 41 -2.69 -8.24 18.16
C ILE A 41 -1.59 -7.65 19.06
N ILE A 42 -0.52 -8.41 19.27
CA ILE A 42 0.78 -7.77 19.47
C ILE A 42 0.96 -7.00 18.18
N ALA A 43 0.76 -5.68 18.26
CA ALA A 43 1.02 -4.76 17.18
C ALA A 43 2.43 -5.05 16.68
N THR A 44 2.54 -5.93 15.69
CA THR A 44 3.73 -6.06 14.88
C THR A 44 4.02 -4.64 14.48
N HIS A 45 5.25 -4.19 14.73
CA HIS A 45 5.67 -2.86 14.31
C HIS A 45 5.51 -2.82 12.80
N ALA A 46 4.32 -2.43 12.34
CA ALA A 46 4.03 -2.41 10.92
C ALA A 46 4.92 -1.32 10.35
N ASP A 47 5.85 -1.69 9.48
CA ASP A 47 6.77 -0.73 8.87
C ASP A 47 6.04 0.20 7.89
N TYR A 48 4.74 0.00 7.71
CA TYR A 48 3.88 0.79 6.86
C TYR A 48 2.85 1.57 7.68
N GLN A 49 2.55 2.78 7.23
CA GLN A 49 1.52 3.66 7.78
C GLN A 49 0.51 4.00 6.69
N LEU A 50 -0.78 4.06 7.06
CA LEU A 50 -1.83 4.55 6.16
C LEU A 50 -1.52 5.99 5.78
N PHE A 51 -1.46 6.26 4.48
CA PHE A 51 -1.07 7.55 3.93
C PHE A 51 -2.17 8.21 3.11
N ALA A 52 -3.01 7.42 2.42
CA ALA A 52 -4.16 7.95 1.69
C ALA A 52 -5.34 6.98 1.71
N VAL A 53 -6.54 7.56 1.71
CA VAL A 53 -7.82 6.88 1.53
C VAL A 53 -8.51 7.48 0.31
N ILE A 54 -8.97 6.63 -0.61
CA ILE A 54 -9.74 7.02 -1.78
C ILE A 54 -11.15 6.47 -1.60
N ASN A 55 -12.14 7.37 -1.63
CA ASN A 55 -13.56 7.00 -1.58
C ASN A 55 -14.20 7.24 -2.93
N HIS A 56 -15.10 6.34 -3.31
CA HIS A 56 -15.95 6.47 -4.48
C HIS A 56 -17.38 6.70 -4.03
N HIS A 57 -17.98 7.81 -4.45
CA HIS A 57 -19.35 8.20 -4.17
C HIS A 57 -20.19 7.97 -5.41
N GLY A 58 -20.80 6.79 -5.51
CA GLY A 58 -21.63 6.43 -6.66
C GLY A 58 -22.38 5.13 -6.40
N GLY A 59 -23.54 4.97 -7.06
CA GLY A 59 -24.38 3.79 -6.91
C GLY A 59 -23.93 2.59 -7.76
N SER A 60 -22.96 2.77 -8.66
CA SER A 60 -22.40 1.72 -9.53
C SER A 60 -20.88 1.91 -9.69
N SER A 61 -20.20 0.91 -10.25
CA SER A 61 -18.77 1.00 -10.56
C SER A 61 -18.43 1.94 -11.73
N ASP A 62 -19.43 2.25 -12.56
CA ASP A 62 -19.20 2.88 -13.86
C ASP A 62 -19.40 4.40 -13.81
N VAL A 63 -20.09 4.89 -12.78
CA VAL A 63 -20.40 6.31 -12.58
C VAL A 63 -20.35 6.67 -11.10
N GLY A 64 -19.60 7.71 -10.78
CA GLY A 64 -19.60 8.34 -9.47
C GLY A 64 -18.52 9.40 -9.34
N HIS A 65 -18.26 9.80 -8.11
CA HIS A 65 -17.30 10.85 -7.77
C HIS A 65 -16.20 10.33 -6.89
N TYR A 66 -14.94 10.65 -7.20
CA TYR A 66 -13.80 10.18 -6.41
C TYR A 66 -13.24 11.33 -5.57
N THR A 67 -13.13 11.08 -4.27
CA THR A 67 -12.44 11.99 -3.34
C THR A 67 -11.27 11.27 -2.70
N SER A 68 -10.25 12.02 -2.29
CA SER A 68 -9.11 11.46 -1.56
C SER A 68 -8.90 12.17 -0.24
N THR A 69 -8.51 11.43 0.79
CA THR A 69 -8.03 12.01 2.05
C THR A 69 -6.61 11.53 2.29
N VAL A 70 -5.67 12.47 2.39
CA VAL A 70 -4.23 12.21 2.38
C VAL A 70 -3.60 12.79 3.64
N TYR A 71 -2.65 12.05 4.21
CA TYR A 71 -1.85 12.49 5.35
C TYR A 71 -0.68 13.36 4.87
N ASP A 72 -0.61 14.59 5.34
CA ASP A 72 0.55 15.46 5.16
C ASP A 72 1.52 15.28 6.34
N ALA A 73 2.64 14.62 6.07
CA ALA A 73 3.69 14.38 7.05
C ALA A 73 4.42 15.65 7.49
N LYS A 74 4.39 16.73 6.69
CA LYS A 74 5.04 18.00 7.05
C LYS A 74 4.28 18.71 8.15
N SER A 75 2.94 18.73 8.04
CA SER A 75 2.05 19.37 9.01
C SER A 75 1.50 18.41 10.07
N ASP A 76 1.84 17.12 9.98
CA ASP A 76 1.28 16.05 10.81
C ASP A 76 -0.27 16.12 10.86
N SER A 77 -0.90 16.25 9.69
CA SER A 77 -2.36 16.47 9.59
C SER A 77 -2.96 15.79 8.37
N TRP A 78 -4.26 15.47 8.44
CA TRP A 78 -5.01 14.89 7.33
C TRP A 78 -5.75 15.98 6.55
N TRP A 79 -5.81 15.80 5.23
CA TRP A 79 -6.48 16.73 4.32
C TRP A 79 -7.36 15.96 3.34
N SER A 80 -8.63 16.35 3.23
CA SER A 80 -9.56 15.83 2.23
C SER A 80 -9.57 16.73 1.00
N TYR A 81 -9.44 16.10 -0.16
CA TYR A 81 -9.44 16.69 -1.48
C TYR A 81 -10.67 16.21 -2.25
N ASP A 82 -11.49 17.19 -2.64
CA ASP A 82 -12.71 17.04 -3.43
C ASP A 82 -12.66 18.09 -4.54
N ASP A 83 -12.10 17.70 -5.69
CA ASP A 83 -11.77 18.57 -6.82
C ASP A 83 -11.04 19.86 -6.40
N THR A 84 -11.72 21.00 -6.47
CA THR A 84 -11.18 22.31 -6.09
C THR A 84 -11.25 22.59 -4.59
N SER A 85 -11.93 21.75 -3.82
CA SER A 85 -12.16 21.92 -2.39
C SER A 85 -11.13 21.13 -1.59
N VAL A 86 -10.43 21.84 -0.70
CA VAL A 86 -9.43 21.26 0.21
C VAL A 86 -9.81 21.61 1.63
N ASN A 87 -9.99 20.59 2.48
CA ASN A 87 -10.41 20.78 3.87
C ASN A 87 -9.56 19.92 4.82
N SER A 88 -9.33 20.42 6.03
CA SER A 88 -8.70 19.62 7.09
C SER A 88 -9.62 18.47 7.51
N CYS A 89 -9.04 17.32 7.80
CA CYS A 89 -9.73 16.14 8.29
C CYS A 89 -9.07 15.62 9.57
N THR A 90 -9.83 15.00 10.47
CA THR A 90 -9.27 14.39 11.68
C THR A 90 -8.90 12.95 11.41
N GLN A 91 -7.83 12.46 12.04
CA GLN A 91 -7.45 11.05 11.93
C GLN A 91 -8.59 10.11 12.36
N GLN A 92 -9.37 10.48 13.38
CA GLN A 92 -10.52 9.69 13.81
C GLN A 92 -11.55 9.52 12.68
N ARG A 93 -11.88 10.61 11.97
CA ARG A 93 -12.79 10.55 10.82
C ARG A 93 -12.23 9.69 9.70
N VAL A 94 -10.94 9.83 9.40
CA VAL A 94 -10.25 8.99 8.40
C VAL A 94 -10.39 7.51 8.74
N LEU A 95 -10.06 7.13 9.97
CA LEU A 95 -10.02 5.72 10.37
C LEU A 95 -11.40 5.09 10.58
N LYS A 96 -12.38 5.86 11.08
CA LYS A 96 -13.70 5.32 11.44
C LYS A 96 -14.76 5.49 10.34
N ASP A 97 -14.67 6.55 9.54
CA ASP A 97 -15.75 6.92 8.64
C ASP A 97 -15.34 6.77 7.16
N LEU A 98 -14.06 7.00 6.83
CA LEU A 98 -13.61 7.01 5.44
C LEU A 98 -12.92 5.72 5.00
N ALA A 99 -12.03 5.18 5.83
CA ALA A 99 -11.27 3.98 5.52
C ALA A 99 -12.13 2.70 5.39
N PRO A 100 -13.18 2.48 6.20
CA PRO A 100 -14.00 1.27 6.10
C PRO A 100 -14.74 1.13 4.76
N ASP A 101 -15.18 2.25 4.19
CA ASP A 101 -15.90 2.32 2.91
C ASP A 101 -15.00 2.82 1.77
N ALA A 102 -13.69 2.62 1.90
CA ALA A 102 -12.73 3.06 0.91
C ALA A 102 -12.81 2.21 -0.36
N TYR A 103 -12.78 2.87 -1.52
CA TYR A 103 -12.51 2.22 -2.79
C TYR A 103 -11.06 1.75 -2.87
N GLY A 104 -10.13 2.50 -2.27
CA GLY A 104 -8.73 2.12 -2.18
C GLY A 104 -8.03 2.78 -1.00
N VAL A 105 -7.02 2.10 -0.48
CA VAL A 105 -6.13 2.62 0.58
C VAL A 105 -4.68 2.51 0.14
N MET A 106 -3.89 3.53 0.48
CA MET A 106 -2.46 3.55 0.19
C MET A 106 -1.68 3.60 1.49
N TYR A 107 -0.69 2.71 1.60
CA TYR A 107 0.25 2.66 2.71
C TYR A 107 1.65 3.02 2.22
N ILE A 108 2.40 3.70 3.06
CA ILE A 108 3.79 4.10 2.80
C ILE A 108 4.70 3.55 3.89
N HIS A 109 5.90 3.12 3.51
CA HIS A 109 6.91 2.69 4.48
C HIS A 109 7.30 3.87 5.37
N LYS A 110 7.35 3.66 6.69
CA LYS A 110 7.62 4.68 7.71
C LYS A 110 8.95 5.37 7.48
N ASP A 111 9.97 4.65 7.02
CA ASP A 111 11.27 5.28 6.72
C ASP A 111 11.21 6.27 5.56
N ILE A 112 10.35 6.02 4.56
CA ILE A 112 10.09 6.98 3.48
C ILE A 112 9.29 8.16 4.04
N LEU A 113 8.28 7.89 4.87
CA LEU A 113 7.46 8.93 5.49
C LEU A 113 8.27 9.91 6.34
N LYS A 114 9.24 9.40 7.11
CA LYS A 114 10.18 10.20 7.92
C LYS A 114 10.98 11.20 7.09
N LEU A 115 11.24 10.93 5.81
CA LEU A 115 11.93 11.87 4.92
C LEU A 115 11.12 13.15 4.67
N PHE A 116 9.81 13.13 4.92
CA PHE A 116 8.90 14.26 4.74
C PHE A 116 8.52 14.96 6.04
N GLN A 117 8.85 14.38 7.20
CA GLN A 117 8.60 15.02 8.49
C GLN A 117 9.56 16.19 8.69
N PRO A 118 9.14 17.28 9.36
CA PRO A 118 10.05 18.35 9.71
C PRO A 118 11.15 17.79 10.64
N MET A 119 12.40 18.25 10.44
CA MET A 119 13.50 17.86 11.32
C MET A 119 13.15 18.24 12.77
N SER A 120 13.26 17.29 13.70
CA SER A 120 13.20 17.62 15.12
C SER A 120 14.45 18.40 15.51
N ASN A 121 14.26 19.62 16.02
CA ASN A 121 15.35 20.42 16.57
C ASN A 121 15.79 19.82 17.91
N ASN A 122 16.54 18.71 17.88
CA ASN A 122 17.20 18.15 19.06
C ASN A 122 18.71 18.24 18.90
N SER A 123 19.24 19.45 19.11
CA SER A 123 20.65 19.68 19.45
C SER A 123 20.82 21.12 19.96
N MET A 124 20.48 21.33 21.24
CA MET A 124 21.04 22.35 22.13
C MET A 124 20.49 22.14 23.56
N GLN A 125 20.94 21.07 24.21
CA GLN A 125 21.07 20.99 25.67
C GLN A 125 22.37 20.25 25.99
#